data_AF-A0A6M0CEK2-F1
#
_entry.id   AF-A0A6M0CEK2-F1
#
_cell.length_a   1.000
_cell.length_b   1.000
_cell.length_c   1.000
_cell.angle_alpha   90.00
_cell.angle_beta   90.00
_cell.angle_gamma   90.00
#
_symmetry.space_group_name_H-M   'P 1'
#
loop_
_entity.id
_entity.type
_entity.pdbx_description
1 polymer ?
#
loop_
_entity_poly.entity_id
_entity_poly.type
_entity_poly.pdbx_seq_one_letter_code
_entity_poly.pdbx_strand_id
1 'polypeptide(L)' 'MPYSPNLKIVVVGGGAAGFFGAIAAANSPNARVTLLEARRQPLAKVRISGGGRCNVTHACFDPAVFVQNYPRGGKALR' A
#
# COMPACT_ATOMS: atom_id res chain seq x y z
N MET A 1 -10.77 19.15 -27.57
CA MET A 1 -10.84 17.73 -27.99
C MET A 1 -11.04 16.86 -26.75
N PRO A 2 -12.15 16.12 -26.59
CA PRO A 2 -12.37 15.27 -25.43
C PRO A 2 -11.95 13.84 -25.75
N TYR A 3 -10.65 13.56 -25.62
CA TYR A 3 -10.17 12.19 -25.41
C TYR A 3 -9.06 12.25 -24.39
N SER A 4 -9.44 12.33 -23.11
CA SER A 4 -8.50 11.96 -22.06
C SER A 4 -8.42 10.43 -22.08
N PRO A 5 -7.26 9.84 -22.41
CA PRO A 5 -7.11 8.40 -22.34
C PRO A 5 -7.46 7.95 -20.91
N ASN A 6 -8.39 7.01 -20.80
CA ASN A 6 -8.70 6.39 -19.51
C ASN A 6 -7.45 5.63 -19.06
N LEU A 7 -6.81 6.08 -17.99
CA LEU A 7 -5.61 5.46 -17.44
C LEU A 7 -6.03 4.17 -16.73
N LYS A 8 -5.79 3.02 -17.36
CA LYS A 8 -6.11 1.71 -16.79
C LYS A 8 -4.93 1.18 -15.99
N ILE A 9 -5.13 0.91 -14.71
CA ILE A 9 -4.07 0.48 -13.79
C ILE A 9 -4.48 -0.85 -13.17
N VAL A 10 -3.58 -1.82 -13.20
CA VAL A 10 -3.77 -3.10 -12.50
C VAL A 10 -2.79 -3.17 -11.34
N VAL A 11 -3.30 -3.44 -10.15
CA VAL A 11 -2.50 -3.65 -8.93
C VAL A 11 -2.60 -5.12 -8.55
N VAL A 12 -1.45 -5.79 -8.44
CA VAL A 12 -1.38 -7.21 -8.11
C VAL A 12 -0.98 -7.39 -6.66
N GLY A 13 -1.86 -8.00 -5.87
CA GLY A 13 -1.73 -8.23 -4.44
C GLY A 13 -2.66 -7.33 -3.62
N GLY A 14 -3.62 -7.92 -2.93
CA GLY A 14 -4.55 -7.26 -2.01
C GLY A 14 -4.04 -7.18 -0.57
N GLY A 15 -2.73 -6.97 -0.39
CA GLY A 15 -2.12 -6.65 0.90
C GLY A 15 -2.15 -5.15 1.21
N ALA A 16 -1.55 -4.73 2.34
CA ALA A 16 -1.50 -3.32 2.73
C ALA A 16 -0.93 -2.42 1.61
N ALA A 17 0.26 -2.75 1.09
CA ALA A 17 0.90 -1.96 0.04
C ALA A 17 0.06 -1.87 -1.24
N GLY A 18 -0.61 -2.97 -1.63
CA GLY A 18 -1.47 -2.97 -2.81
C GLY A 18 -2.70 -2.08 -2.65
N PHE A 19 -3.36 -2.10 -1.49
CA PHE A 19 -4.46 -1.17 -1.23
C PHE A 19 -3.99 0.28 -1.18
N PHE A 20 -2.89 0.58 -0.48
CA PHE A 20 -2.32 1.93 -0.46
C PHE A 20 -2.00 2.44 -1.87
N GLY A 21 -1.34 1.63 -2.69
CA GLY A 21 -1.03 1.97 -4.08
C GLY A 21 -2.26 2.13 -4.96
N ALA A 22 -3.25 1.23 -4.84
CA ALA A 22 -4.49 1.29 -5.61
C ALA A 22 -5.31 2.55 -5.30
N ILE A 23 -5.43 2.91 -4.01
CA ILE A 23 -6.13 4.12 -3.57
C ILE A 23 -5.40 5.37 -4.08
N ALA A 24 -4.07 5.43 -3.92
CA ALA A 24 -3.28 6.55 -4.42
C ALA A 24 -3.43 6.71 -5.94
N ALA A 25 -3.38 5.60 -6.68
CA ALA A 25 -3.57 5.59 -8.13
C ALA A 25 -4.97 6.03 -8.54
N ALA A 26 -6.01 5.63 -7.79
CA ALA A 26 -7.40 5.99 -8.06
C ALA A 26 -7.69 7.49 -7.89
N ASN A 27 -6.84 8.23 -7.15
CA ASN A 27 -6.94 9.68 -7.04
C ASN A 27 -6.46 10.43 -8.29
N SER A 28 -5.85 9.74 -9.26
CA SER A 28 -5.43 10.37 -10.52
C SER A 28 -6.64 10.59 -11.46
N PRO A 29 -6.73 11.74 -12.17
CA PRO A 29 -7.82 12.00 -13.10
C PRO A 29 -7.93 10.92 -14.18
N ASN A 30 -9.17 10.47 -14.44
CA ASN A 30 -9.48 9.45 -15.45
C ASN A 30 -8.81 8.07 -15.20
N ALA A 31 -8.39 7.78 -13.96
CA ALA A 31 -7.84 6.48 -13.60
C ALA A 31 -8.95 5.44 -13.35
N ARG A 32 -8.80 4.26 -13.97
CA ARG A 32 -9.57 3.06 -13.68
C ARG A 32 -8.64 2.01 -13.11
N VAL A 33 -8.74 1.76 -11.81
CA VAL A 33 -7.89 0.81 -11.09
C VAL A 33 -8.60 -0.53 -10.91
N THR A 34 -7.89 -1.63 -11.17
CA THR A 34 -8.32 -3.00 -10.86
C THR A 34 -7.29 -3.62 -9.92
N LEU A 35 -7.71 -4.01 -8.72
CA LEU A 35 -6.87 -4.72 -7.77
C LEU A 35 -7.18 -6.21 -7.82
N LEU A 36 -6.13 -7.03 -7.93
CA LEU A 36 -6.23 -8.49 -7.98
C LEU A 36 -5.61 -9.10 -6.73
N GLU A 37 -6.31 -10.06 -6.12
CA GLU A 37 -5.81 -10.83 -4.97
C GLU A 37 -6.01 -12.32 -5.26
N ALA A 38 -4.98 -13.12 -4.99
CA ALA A 38 -4.99 -14.56 -5.24
C ALA A 38 -5.74 -15.33 -4.13
N ARG A 39 -5.79 -14.79 -2.91
CA ARG A 39 -6.47 -15.39 -1.76
C ARG A 39 -7.95 -15.04 -1.77
N ARG A 40 -8.76 -15.88 -1.12
CA ARG A 40 -10.22 -15.66 -0.97
C ARG A 40 -10.57 -14.33 -0.29
N GLN A 41 -9.70 -13.82 0.58
CA GLN A 41 -9.93 -12.59 1.34
C GLN A 41 -8.71 -11.67 1.20
N PRO A 42 -8.90 -10.43 0.73
CA PRO A 42 -7.85 -9.43 0.79
C PRO A 42 -7.48 -9.11 2.24
N LEU A 43 -6.32 -8.49 2.45
CA LEU A 43 -5.84 -8.03 3.75
C LEU A 43 -5.73 -9.13 4.82
N ALA A 44 -5.72 -10.41 4.44
CA ALA A 44 -5.69 -11.53 5.39
C ALA A 44 -4.49 -11.45 6.37
N LYS A 45 -3.31 -11.02 5.89
CA LYS A 45 -2.13 -10.77 6.75
C LYS A 45 -2.30 -9.54 7.65
N VAL A 46 -2.94 -8.48 7.15
CA VAL A 46 -3.21 -7.26 7.94
C VAL A 46 -4.16 -7.59 9.08
N ARG A 47 -5.22 -8.36 8.80
CA ARG A 47 -6.22 -8.81 9.79
C ARG A 47 -5.59 -9.51 11.00
N ILE A 48 -4.56 -10.31 10.80
CA ILE A 48 -3.88 -11.05 11.89
C ILE A 48 -2.67 -10.32 12.48
N SER A 49 -2.26 -9.17 11.91
CA SER A 49 -1.11 -8.42 12.39
C SER A 49 -1.35 -7.80 13.78
N GLY A 50 -0.29 -7.56 14.54
CA GLY A 50 -0.40 -7.01 15.91
C GLY A 50 -1.19 -7.88 16.89
N GLY A 51 -1.26 -9.20 16.63
CA GLY A 51 -2.10 -10.13 17.39
C GLY A 51 -3.60 -9.94 17.13
N GLY A 52 -3.97 -9.62 15.88
CA GLY A 52 -5.38 -9.40 15.49
C GLY A 52 -5.88 -7.96 15.67
N ARG A 53 -5.05 -7.05 16.19
CA ARG A 53 -5.40 -5.65 16.46
C ARG A 53 -4.95 -4.66 15.38
N CYS A 54 -4.13 -5.12 14.42
CA CYS A 54 -3.49 -4.29 13.41
C CYS A 54 -2.57 -3.22 14.03
N ASN A 55 -1.29 -3.55 14.21
CA ASN A 55 -0.28 -2.54 14.53
C ASN A 55 0.03 -1.73 13.26
N VAL A 56 -0.82 -0.74 12.98
CA VAL A 56 -0.90 -0.07 11.67
C VAL A 56 0.29 0.85 11.38
N THR A 57 0.80 1.54 12.40
CA THR A 57 1.88 2.52 12.25
C THR A 57 2.62 2.69 13.59
N HIS A 58 3.72 3.45 13.56
CA HIS A 58 4.50 3.80 14.74
C HIS A 58 4.67 5.32 14.81
N ALA A 59 4.39 5.90 15.97
CA ALA A 59 4.39 7.35 16.20
C ALA A 59 5.83 7.90 16.41
N CYS A 60 6.67 7.76 15.39
CA CYS A 60 8.01 8.35 15.33
C CYS A 60 8.10 9.15 14.04
N PHE A 61 8.20 10.47 14.17
CA PHE A 61 8.07 11.42 13.07
C PHE A 61 9.42 11.86 12.49
N ASP A 62 10.52 11.60 13.19
CA ASP A 62 11.86 11.80 12.67
C ASP A 62 12.25 10.58 11.80
N PRO A 63 12.41 10.74 10.47
CA PRO A 63 12.77 9.64 9.59
C PRO A 63 14.11 8.99 9.96
N ALA A 64 15.10 9.77 10.40
CA ALA A 64 16.42 9.25 10.75
C ALA A 64 16.35 8.33 11.97
N VAL A 65 15.48 8.64 12.94
CA VAL A 65 15.20 7.78 14.10
C VAL A 65 14.32 6.59 13.71
N PHE A 66 13.29 6.82 12.89
CA PHE A 66 12.36 5.77 12.44
C PHE A 66 13.09 4.62 11.73
N VAL A 67 14.02 4.96 10.83
CA VAL A 67 14.80 4.00 10.01
C VAL A 67 15.65 3.05 10.86
N GLN A 68 16.09 3.48 12.06
CA GLN A 68 16.87 2.63 12.96
C GLN A 68 16.09 1.38 13.42
N ASN A 69 14.75 1.43 13.39
CA ASN A 69 13.88 0.30 13.73
C ASN A 69 13.71 -0.72 12.59
N TYR A 70 14.35 -0.51 11.43
CA TYR A 70 14.31 -1.40 10.26
C TYR A 70 15.70 -1.95 9.91
N PRO A 71 16.31 -2.83 10.73
CA PRO A 71 17.72 -3.25 10.56
C PRO A 71 18.01 -3.93 9.22
N ARG A 72 17.02 -4.63 8.65
CA ARG A 72 17.13 -5.31 7.34
C ARG A 72 16.78 -4.41 6.15
N GLY A 73 16.02 -3.32 6.38
CA GLY A 73 15.53 -2.42 5.34
C GLY A 73 16.16 -1.03 5.34
N GLY A 74 16.98 -0.71 6.34
CA GLY A 74 17.38 0.67 6.62
C GLY A 74 18.16 1.36 5.50
N LYS A 75 18.92 0.61 4.69
CA LYS A 75 19.62 1.18 3.53
C LYS A 75 18.68 1.75 2.46
N ALA A 76 17.51 1.15 2.28
CA ALA A 76 16.53 1.58 1.28
C ALA A 76 15.64 2.74 1.78
N LEU A 77 15.71 3.06 3.07
CA LEU A 77 14.87 4.07 3.73
C LEU A 77 15.67 5.31 4.17
N ARG A 78 16.98 5.37 3.88
CA ARG A 78 17.85 6.53 4.10
C ARG A 78 17.91 7.43 2.88
#